data_AF-A0A955SAV2-F1
#
_entry.id   AF-A0A955SAV2-F1
#
_cell.length_a   1.000
_cell.length_b   1.000
_cell.length_c   1.000
_cell.angle_alpha   90.00
_cell.angle_beta   90.00
_cell.angle_gamma   90.00
#
_symmetry.space_group_name_H-M   'P 1'
#
loop_
_entity.id
_entity.type
_entity.pdbx_description
1 polymer ?
#
loop_
_entity_poly.entity_id
_entity_poly.type
_entity_poly.pdbx_seq_one_letter_code
_entity_poly.pdbx_strand_id
1 'polypeptide(L)'
;MGRDAAEDLVVTLSGPGVLGSLLRGPNLENLLREYVHGRIEIQAPSLIEFFERVRKTRPKIKSRDIKKSLLLKSSLQFLFATHEKDRVQLGYNRDETGRTASNRDNREFVQFHYDLSNDFYKLFLDPEMQYSCAYFNDWT
;
A
#
# COMPACT_ATOMS: atom_id res chain seq x y z
N MET A 1 4.68 -15.79 18.36
CA MET A 1 4.68 -14.35 17.99
C MET A 1 6.00 -13.76 18.48
N GLY A 2 6.60 -12.81 17.74
CA GLY A 2 7.97 -12.33 18.01
C GLY A 2 8.11 -11.73 19.41
N ARG A 3 9.30 -11.89 20.02
CA ARG A 3 9.57 -11.47 21.41
C ARG A 3 9.49 -9.94 21.65
N ASP A 4 9.40 -9.14 20.58
CA ASP A 4 9.28 -7.67 20.59
C ASP A 4 8.07 -7.18 19.73
N ALA A 5 6.97 -7.94 19.71
CA ALA A 5 5.79 -7.49 18.98
C ALA A 5 5.14 -6.29 19.71
N ALA A 6 5.04 -5.15 19.03
CA ALA A 6 4.32 -4.00 19.54
C ALA A 6 2.81 -4.32 19.55
N GLU A 7 2.18 -4.35 20.73
CA GLU A 7 0.78 -4.76 20.92
C GLU A 7 -0.22 -3.83 20.23
N ASP A 8 0.20 -2.61 19.90
CA ASP A 8 -0.58 -1.56 19.23
C ASP A 8 -0.45 -1.57 17.70
N LEU A 9 0.33 -2.48 17.13
CA LEU A 9 0.59 -2.55 15.69
C LEU A 9 0.27 -3.93 15.13
N VAL A 10 -0.96 -4.10 14.65
CA VAL A 10 -1.39 -5.37 14.05
C VAL A 10 -1.61 -5.17 12.56
N VAL A 11 -0.97 -6.02 11.76
CA VAL A 11 -1.23 -6.12 10.32
C VAL A 11 -1.97 -7.42 10.06
N THR A 12 -3.21 -7.33 9.61
CA THR A 12 -4.06 -8.48 9.28
C THR A 12 -4.00 -8.75 7.79
N LEU A 13 -3.87 -10.03 7.43
CA LEU A 13 -3.86 -10.48 6.05
C LEU A 13 -5.07 -11.38 5.82
N SER A 14 -5.93 -10.98 4.87
CA SER A 14 -7.22 -11.64 4.63
C SER A 14 -7.09 -12.99 3.91
N GLY A 15 -5.88 -13.43 3.54
CA GLY A 15 -5.67 -14.76 2.98
C GLY A 15 -4.23 -15.06 2.52
N PRO A 16 -3.95 -16.34 2.21
CA PRO A 16 -2.62 -16.81 1.80
C PRO A 16 -2.17 -16.23 0.44
N GLY A 17 -3.10 -15.85 -0.42
CA GLY A 17 -2.82 -15.26 -1.72
C GLY A 17 -2.19 -13.85 -1.65
N VAL A 18 -2.45 -13.10 -0.56
CA VAL A 18 -1.87 -11.77 -0.31
C VAL A 18 -0.36 -11.88 -0.14
N LEU A 19 0.09 -12.82 0.70
CA LEU A 19 1.51 -13.13 0.89
C LEU A 19 2.16 -13.57 -0.42
N GLY A 20 1.49 -14.45 -1.18
CA GLY A 20 1.95 -14.89 -2.50
C GLY A 20 2.12 -13.72 -3.48
N SER A 21 1.16 -12.80 -3.50
CA SER A 21 1.20 -11.58 -4.32
C SER A 21 2.41 -10.71 -3.95
N LEU A 22 2.56 -10.38 -2.67
CA LEU A 22 3.67 -9.54 -2.18
C LEU A 22 5.04 -10.18 -2.42
N LEU A 23 5.15 -11.51 -2.30
CA LEU A 23 6.39 -12.23 -2.59
C LEU A 23 6.75 -12.21 -4.09
N ARG A 24 5.76 -12.34 -4.99
CA ARG A 24 5.96 -12.26 -6.44
C ARG A 24 6.25 -10.84 -6.93
N GLY A 25 5.65 -9.83 -6.29
CA GLY A 25 5.82 -8.42 -6.60
C GLY A 25 6.03 -7.58 -5.33
N PRO A 26 7.25 -7.57 -4.74
CA PRO A 26 7.54 -6.87 -3.49
C PRO A 26 7.77 -5.38 -3.73
N ASN A 27 6.75 -4.70 -4.25
CA ASN A 27 6.78 -3.26 -4.53
C ASN A 27 5.62 -2.54 -3.85
N LEU A 28 5.77 -1.22 -3.68
CA LEU A 28 4.80 -0.38 -2.98
C LEU A 28 3.44 -0.37 -3.69
N GLU A 29 3.42 -0.43 -5.01
CA GLU A 29 2.18 -0.43 -5.79
C GLU A 29 1.33 -1.67 -5.48
N ASN A 30 1.95 -2.85 -5.43
CA ASN A 30 1.28 -4.09 -5.09
C ASN A 30 0.84 -4.10 -3.61
N LEU A 31 1.67 -3.60 -2.70
CA LEU A 31 1.29 -3.44 -1.29
C LEU A 31 0.06 -2.53 -1.13
N LEU A 32 0.09 -1.37 -1.79
CA LEU A 32 -1.00 -0.40 -1.75
C LEU A 32 -2.27 -0.99 -2.38
N ARG A 33 -2.13 -1.72 -3.49
CA ARG A 33 -3.24 -2.43 -4.13
C ARG A 33 -3.92 -3.37 -3.14
N GLU A 34 -3.17 -4.27 -2.50
CA GLU A 34 -3.71 -5.19 -1.50
C GLU A 34 -4.34 -4.48 -0.29
N TYR A 35 -3.77 -3.35 0.13
CA TYR A 35 -4.35 -2.50 1.18
C TYR A 35 -5.69 -1.85 0.77
N VAL A 36 -5.75 -1.22 -0.40
CA VAL A 36 -6.97 -0.59 -0.95
C VAL A 36 -8.08 -1.62 -1.15
N HIS A 37 -7.72 -2.87 -1.47
CA HIS A 37 -8.67 -3.97 -1.56
C HIS A 37 -9.13 -4.53 -0.20
N GLY A 38 -8.66 -3.99 0.93
CA GLY A 38 -8.99 -4.49 2.27
C GLY A 38 -8.41 -5.87 2.57
N ARG A 39 -7.42 -6.32 1.77
CA ARG A 39 -6.75 -7.62 1.97
C ARG A 39 -5.55 -7.51 2.91
N ILE A 40 -5.02 -6.29 3.05
CA ILE A 40 -4.11 -5.91 4.11
C ILE A 40 -4.83 -4.86 4.93
N GLU A 41 -5.02 -5.14 6.21
CA GLU A 41 -5.56 -4.18 7.15
C GLU A 41 -4.48 -3.82 8.17
N ILE A 42 -4.35 -2.52 8.45
CA ILE A 42 -3.40 -1.99 9.42
C ILE A 42 -4.21 -1.45 10.59
N GLN A 43 -4.13 -2.14 11.74
CA GLN A 43 -4.71 -1.69 12.99
C GLN A 43 -3.65 -0.86 13.72
N ALA A 44 -3.84 0.46 13.65
CA ALA A 44 -3.04 1.47 14.32
C ALA A 44 -3.92 2.71 14.54
N PRO A 45 -3.57 3.62 15.48
CA PRO A 45 -4.31 4.87 15.66
C PRO A 45 -4.38 5.70 14.38
N SER A 46 -3.33 5.64 13.54
CA SER A 46 -3.33 6.19 12.18
C SER A 46 -2.31 5.48 11.28
N LEU A 47 -2.52 5.55 9.96
CA LEU A 47 -1.52 5.10 8.97
C LEU A 47 -0.19 5.85 9.12
N ILE A 48 -0.24 7.15 9.44
CA ILE A 48 0.96 7.98 9.61
C ILE A 48 1.82 7.43 10.75
N GLU A 49 1.21 7.08 11.87
CA GLU A 49 1.92 6.51 13.01
C GLU A 49 2.52 5.14 12.67
N PHE A 50 1.77 4.29 11.96
CA PHE A 50 2.29 3.02 11.45
C PHE A 50 3.57 3.23 10.62
N PHE A 51 3.53 4.14 9.63
CA PHE A 51 4.68 4.39 8.76
C PHE A 51 5.86 5.03 9.49
N GLU A 52 5.62 5.98 10.40
CA GLU A 52 6.67 6.56 11.24
C GLU A 52 7.37 5.48 12.09
N ARG A 53 6.60 4.53 12.64
CA ARG A 53 7.17 3.44 13.43
C ARG A 53 7.96 2.46 12.58
N VAL A 54 7.43 2.04 11.43
CA VAL A 54 8.16 1.18 10.48
C VAL A 54 9.47 1.85 10.05
N ARG A 55 9.44 3.16 9.80
CA ARG A 55 10.61 3.96 9.41
C ARG A 55 11.65 4.07 10.53
N LYS A 56 11.23 4.22 11.79
CA LYS A 56 12.13 4.29 12.96
C LYS A 56 12.73 2.94 13.32
N THR A 57 11.92 1.88 13.33
CA THR A 57 12.36 0.54 13.72
C THR A 57 13.27 -0.09 12.68
N ARG A 58 13.06 0.19 11.38
CA ARG A 58 13.75 -0.44 10.23
C ARG A 58 14.15 -1.88 10.55
N PRO A 59 13.19 -2.83 10.62
CA PRO A 59 13.48 -4.17 11.10
C PRO A 59 14.65 -4.75 10.28
N LYS A 60 15.83 -4.83 10.91
CA LYS A 60 17.01 -5.46 10.32
C LYS A 60 16.76 -6.95 10.39
N ILE A 61 16.06 -7.48 9.40
CA ILE A 61 15.88 -8.92 9.25
C ILE A 61 17.28 -9.52 9.01
N LYS A 62 17.89 -10.03 10.07
CA LYS A 62 19.19 -10.71 10.00
C LYS A 62 18.97 -12.02 9.25
N SER A 63 19.45 -12.09 8.01
CA SER A 63 19.37 -13.27 7.14
C SER A 63 20.10 -14.52 7.70
N ARG A 64 20.86 -14.36 8.78
CA ARG A 64 21.69 -15.42 9.39
C ARG A 64 20.91 -16.39 10.28
N ASP A 65 19.75 -15.98 10.80
CA ASP A 65 18.96 -16.79 11.73
C ASP A 65 17.78 -17.49 11.06
N ILE A 66 17.55 -17.23 9.76
CA ILE A 66 16.46 -17.82 9.01
C ILE A 66 17.01 -18.78 7.95
N LYS A 67 16.68 -20.07 8.11
CA LYS A 67 17.02 -21.10 7.13
C LYS A 67 16.35 -20.75 5.80
N LYS A 68 17.13 -20.26 4.83
CA LYS A 68 16.64 -19.85 3.50
C LYS A 68 15.85 -20.96 2.80
N SER A 69 16.22 -22.23 3.01
CA SER A 69 15.50 -23.38 2.47
C SER A 69 14.12 -23.60 3.10
N LEU A 70 13.99 -23.34 4.41
CA LEU A 70 12.71 -23.40 5.11
C LEU A 70 11.81 -22.25 4.65
N LEU A 71 12.36 -21.03 4.60
CA LEU A 71 11.64 -19.88 4.05
C LEU A 71 11.19 -20.13 2.62
N LEU A 72 12.08 -20.63 1.76
CA LEU A 72 11.79 -20.86 0.36
C LEU A 72 10.68 -21.91 0.18
N LYS A 73 10.73 -23.03 0.92
CA LYS A 73 9.69 -24.06 0.89
C LYS A 73 8.36 -23.53 1.43
N SER A 74 8.40 -22.85 2.58
CA SER A 74 7.21 -22.26 3.20
C SER A 74 6.66 -21.08 2.41
N SER A 75 7.46 -20.39 1.60
CA SER A 75 7.00 -19.33 0.70
C SER A 75 6.43 -19.91 -0.60
N LEU A 76 6.96 -21.05 -1.07
CA LEU A 76 6.52 -21.70 -2.30
C LEU A 76 5.04 -22.08 -2.26
N GLN A 77 4.54 -22.59 -1.13
CA GLN A 77 3.11 -22.89 -0.96
C GLN A 77 2.20 -21.66 -1.11
N PHE A 78 2.71 -20.46 -0.81
CA PHE A 78 1.97 -19.21 -0.98
C PHE A 78 2.12 -18.64 -2.40
N LEU A 79 3.22 -18.92 -3.11
CA LEU A 79 3.39 -18.49 -4.49
C LEU A 79 2.28 -19.04 -5.42
N PHE A 80 1.80 -20.26 -5.15
CA PHE A 80 0.74 -20.90 -5.92
C PHE A 80 -0.66 -20.70 -5.33
N ALA A 81 -0.79 -20.00 -4.21
CA ALA A 81 -2.09 -19.61 -3.68
C ALA A 81 -2.72 -18.59 -4.65
N THR A 82 -3.63 -19.06 -5.48
CA THR A 82 -4.42 -18.23 -6.38
C THR A 82 -5.46 -17.50 -5.54
N HIS A 83 -5.46 -16.17 -5.62
CA HIS A 83 -6.54 -15.34 -5.11
C HIS A 83 -7.49 -15.00 -6.26
N GLU A 84 -8.78 -14.94 -5.96
CA GLU A 84 -9.79 -14.47 -6.90
C GLU A 84 -9.45 -13.03 -7.30
N LYS A 85 -9.35 -12.75 -8.61
CA LYS A 85 -9.08 -11.39 -9.08
C LYS A 85 -10.35 -10.56 -8.86
N ASP A 86 -10.44 -9.90 -7.71
CA ASP A 86 -11.48 -8.89 -7.49
C ASP A 86 -11.29 -7.78 -8.53
N ARG A 87 -12.21 -7.74 -9.51
CA ARG A 87 -12.28 -6.65 -10.47
C ARG A 87 -12.66 -5.40 -9.70
N VAL A 88 -11.77 -4.42 -9.64
CA VAL A 88 -12.09 -3.10 -9.10
C VAL A 88 -13.27 -2.55 -9.91
N GLN A 89 -14.41 -2.28 -9.25
CA GLN A 89 -15.58 -1.70 -9.93
C GLN A 89 -15.29 -0.26 -10.41
N LEU A 90 -14.44 0.48 -9.68
CA LEU A 90 -13.89 1.79 -10.05
C LEU A 90 -12.36 1.74 -10.26
N GLY A 91 -11.89 0.80 -11.08
CA GLY A 91 -10.51 0.78 -11.54
C GLY A 91 -10.46 1.17 -13.00
N TYR A 92 -9.52 2.04 -13.38
CA TYR A 92 -9.20 2.20 -14.79
C TYR A 92 -8.65 0.86 -15.30
N ASN A 93 -9.48 0.15 -16.07
CA ASN A 93 -9.29 -1.25 -16.46
C ASN A 93 -8.27 -1.44 -17.58
N ARG A 94 -7.52 -0.42 -18.00
CA ARG A 94 -6.41 -0.61 -18.93
C ARG A 94 -5.12 -0.81 -18.14
N ASP A 95 -4.38 -1.85 -18.53
CA ASP A 95 -3.04 -2.19 -18.05
C ASP A 95 -2.08 -1.01 -18.24
N GLU A 96 -2.09 -0.09 -17.28
CA GLU A 96 -1.15 1.02 -17.21
C GLU A 96 -0.38 0.90 -15.91
N THR A 97 0.37 -0.19 -15.78
CA THR A 97 1.54 -0.21 -14.90
C THR A 97 2.45 0.93 -15.36
N GLY A 98 2.51 2.03 -14.61
CA GLY A 98 3.16 3.30 -14.97
C GLY A 98 4.67 3.24 -15.25
N ARG A 99 5.26 2.05 -15.37
CA ARG A 99 6.68 1.82 -15.69
C ARG A 99 6.95 1.39 -17.13
N THR A 100 5.94 1.04 -17.94
CA THR A 100 6.19 0.50 -19.30
C THR A 100 5.14 0.96 -20.31
N ALA A 101 4.93 2.27 -20.42
CA ALA A 101 4.18 2.84 -21.54
C ALA A 101 5.03 3.93 -22.20
N SER A 102 5.94 3.52 -23.08
CA SER A 102 6.92 4.42 -23.70
C SER A 102 6.36 5.32 -24.80
N ASN A 103 5.10 5.20 -25.23
CA ASN A 103 4.56 6.05 -26.29
C ASN A 103 3.05 5.87 -26.58
N ARG A 104 2.16 6.04 -25.60
CA ARG A 104 0.72 6.11 -25.89
C ARG A 104 0.08 7.28 -25.16
N ASP A 105 -0.77 7.97 -25.92
CA ASP A 105 -1.54 9.15 -25.54
C ASP A 105 -2.20 8.93 -24.18
N ASN A 106 -1.53 9.46 -23.15
CA ASN A 106 -1.82 9.21 -21.75
C ASN A 106 -2.98 10.10 -21.26
N ARG A 107 -3.66 10.80 -22.19
CA ARG A 107 -4.69 11.78 -21.86
C ARG A 107 -5.89 11.17 -21.15
N GLU A 108 -6.36 9.99 -21.56
CA GLU A 108 -7.49 9.31 -20.90
C GLU A 108 -7.12 8.80 -19.50
N PHE A 109 -5.90 8.30 -19.30
CA PHE A 109 -5.41 7.87 -17.98
C PHE A 109 -5.13 9.08 -17.07
N VAL A 110 -4.50 10.14 -17.58
CA VAL A 110 -4.32 11.41 -16.88
C VAL A 110 -5.69 11.99 -16.51
N GLN A 111 -6.64 12.04 -17.44
CA GLN A 111 -7.99 12.53 -17.14
C GLN A 111 -8.67 11.67 -16.06
N PHE A 112 -8.61 10.34 -16.14
CA PHE A 112 -9.13 9.48 -15.06
C PHE A 112 -8.47 9.74 -13.70
N HIS A 113 -7.16 10.03 -13.65
CA HIS A 113 -6.44 10.30 -12.41
C HIS A 113 -6.66 11.70 -11.83
N TYR A 114 -7.09 12.67 -12.64
CA TYR A 114 -7.23 14.07 -12.25
C TYR A 114 -8.65 14.64 -12.39
N ASP A 115 -9.63 13.87 -12.87
CA ASP A 115 -11.04 14.26 -12.92
C ASP A 115 -11.70 14.09 -11.54
N LEU A 116 -11.18 14.83 -10.56
CA LEU A 116 -11.78 15.01 -9.25
C LEU A 116 -12.41 16.41 -9.21
N SER A 117 -13.72 16.47 -8.95
CA SER A 117 -14.44 17.75 -8.84
C SER A 117 -13.87 18.61 -7.70
N ASN A 118 -13.92 19.93 -7.86
CA ASN A 118 -13.67 20.89 -6.77
C ASN A 118 -14.54 20.60 -5.53
N ASP A 119 -15.70 19.97 -5.69
CA ASP A 119 -16.56 19.60 -4.57
C ASP A 119 -15.95 18.53 -3.67
N PHE A 120 -15.09 17.64 -4.20
CA PHE A 120 -14.32 16.70 -3.39
C PHE A 120 -13.29 17.45 -2.53
N TYR A 121 -12.55 18.39 -3.11
CA TYR A 121 -11.52 19.14 -2.42
C TYR A 121 -12.09 20.05 -1.32
N LYS A 122 -13.27 20.62 -1.52
CA LYS A 122 -13.99 21.41 -0.49
C LYS A 122 -14.27 20.64 0.80
N LEU A 123 -14.23 19.30 0.79
CA LEU A 123 -14.47 18.49 1.99
C LEU A 123 -13.34 18.60 3.02
N PHE A 124 -12.12 18.98 2.61
CA PHE A 124 -10.95 18.96 3.50
C PHE A 124 -9.95 20.11 3.27
N LEU A 125 -10.05 20.85 2.16
CA LEU A 125 -9.29 22.09 1.99
C LEU A 125 -9.94 23.24 2.75
N ASP A 126 -9.14 24.26 3.03
CA ASP A 126 -9.61 25.50 3.61
C ASP A 126 -10.42 26.33 2.58
N PRO A 127 -11.10 27.41 3.00
CA PRO A 127 -11.90 28.25 2.09
C PRO A 127 -11.12 28.86 0.92
N GLU A 128 -9.80 29.03 1.03
CA GLU A 128 -8.97 29.52 -0.07
C GLU A 128 -8.64 28.43 -1.11
N MET A 129 -9.07 27.18 -0.87
CA MET A 129 -8.86 26.02 -1.74
C MET A 129 -7.37 25.75 -2.02
N GLN A 130 -6.49 25.97 -1.03
CA GLN A 130 -5.05 25.84 -1.21
C GLN A 130 -4.59 24.40 -1.03
N TYR A 131 -4.15 23.77 -2.13
CA TYR A 131 -3.52 22.44 -2.08
C TYR A 131 -1.99 22.54 -2.06
N SER A 132 -1.48 23.22 -1.02
CA SER A 132 -0.05 23.36 -0.76
C SER A 132 0.25 23.29 0.74
N CYS A 133 1.52 23.21 1.12
CA CYS A 133 1.90 23.19 2.53
C CYS A 133 1.58 24.55 3.18
N ALA A 134 0.69 24.57 4.17
CA ALA A 134 0.41 25.75 4.97
C ALA A 134 1.59 26.10 5.90
N TYR A 135 1.70 27.37 6.27
CA TYR A 135 2.73 27.89 7.17
C TYR A 135 2.10 28.41 8.45
N PHE A 136 2.44 27.77 9.57
CA PHE A 136 1.90 28.09 10.89
C PHE A 136 3.02 28.64 11.78
N ASN A 137 3.06 29.95 12.00
CA ASN A 137 4.09 30.61 12.82
C ASN A 137 3.81 30.57 14.32
N ASP A 138 2.54 30.54 14.70
CA ASP A 138 2.09 30.58 16.09
C ASP A 138 1.18 29.37 16.32
N TRP A 139 1.66 28.43 17.13
CA TRP A 139 0.89 27.26 17.58
C TRP A 139 0.58 27.53 19.05
N THR A 140 -0.59 28.13 19.30
CA THR A 140 -1.12 28.22 20.67
C THR A 140 -2.00 27.02 20.98
#